data_AF-A0A2V9S7Q4-F1
#
_entry.id   AF-A0A2V9S7Q4-F1
#
_cell.length_a   1.000
_cell.length_b   1.000
_cell.length_c   1.000
_cell.angle_alpha   90.00
_cell.angle_beta   90.00
_cell.angle_gamma   90.00
#
_symmetry.space_group_name_H-M   'P 1'
#
loop_
_entity.id
_entity.type
_entity.pdbx_description
1 polymer ?
#
loop_
_entity_poly.entity_id
_entity_poly.type
_entity_poly.pdbx_seq_one_letter_code
_entity_poly.pdbx_strand_id
1 'polypeptide(L)'
;MNGLIQNLRHALRLLRKNIGFAAVALITLALGIGASTAIFSVVYGVLLRPLPYENPDQIVRLWEANSNWQRMNFADPNFEDIRAQSHSFQALAEFSAGTESVLAGATATRVPIAFASKDFFSGLRVQPVLGRGFAPQEHQFGGAPTALVGYGYWKQFLGGKSDLSQIRLTILKHSVSVIGVLPPGFDFPDHAQVWLPRELWERYPSRTAHNWQVIGRLRNEVTPTQAHAELASIAHQLKQQYSPNIDMTDVALLRLQDELASPVRPALIVLF
;
A
#
# COMPACT_ATOMS: atom_id res chain seq x y z
N MET A 1 -22.89 35.19 -38.18
CA MET A 1 -23.20 33.81 -37.76
C MET A 1 -23.55 32.85 -38.91
N ASN A 2 -24.20 33.30 -39.99
CA ASN A 2 -24.61 32.41 -41.11
C ASN A 2 -23.45 31.77 -41.91
N GLY A 3 -22.30 32.45 -42.04
CA GLY A 3 -21.15 31.92 -42.78
C GLY A 3 -20.49 30.71 -42.14
N LEU A 4 -20.48 30.62 -40.81
CA LEU A 4 -19.84 29.51 -40.08
C LEU A 4 -20.61 28.20 -40.25
N ILE A 5 -21.94 28.28 -40.22
CA ILE A 5 -22.85 27.14 -40.41
C ILE A 5 -22.82 26.65 -41.86
N GLN A 6 -22.74 27.58 -42.83
CA GLN A 6 -22.58 27.23 -44.24
C GLN A 6 -21.23 26.55 -44.50
N ASN A 7 -20.14 27.06 -43.93
CA ASN A 7 -18.81 26.47 -44.05
C ASN A 7 -18.76 25.06 -43.44
N LEU A 8 -19.37 24.85 -42.27
CA LEU A 8 -19.47 23.52 -41.64
C LEU A 8 -20.25 22.52 -42.52
N ARG A 9 -21.39 22.94 -43.08
CA ARG A 9 -22.18 22.11 -44.01
C ARG A 9 -21.39 21.75 -45.26
N HIS A 10 -20.63 22.70 -45.80
CA HIS A 10 -19.83 22.49 -47.01
C HIS A 10 -18.69 21.50 -46.75
N ALA A 11 -18.00 21.62 -45.62
CA ALA A 11 -16.95 20.70 -45.19
C ALA A 11 -17.47 19.28 -44.96
N LEU A 12 -18.63 19.12 -44.30
CA LEU A 12 -19.28 17.81 -44.11
C LEU A 12 -19.66 17.15 -45.44
N ARG A 13 -20.13 17.95 -46.41
CA ARG A 13 -20.48 17.45 -47.74
C ARG A 13 -19.25 16.97 -48.52
N LEU A 14 -18.12 17.66 -48.35
CA LEU A 14 -16.84 17.25 -48.93
C LEU A 14 -16.31 15.95 -48.31
N LEU A 15 -16.37 15.83 -46.98
CA LEU A 15 -15.98 14.61 -46.25
C LEU A 15 -16.82 13.40 -46.69
N ARG A 16 -18.14 13.59 -46.85
CA ARG A 16 -19.03 12.54 -47.38
C ARG A 16 -18.76 12.17 -48.83
N LYS A 17 -18.18 13.07 -49.62
CA LYS A 17 -17.83 12.78 -51.03
C LYS A 17 -16.53 11.97 -51.13
N ASN A 18 -15.64 12.08 -50.12
CA ASN A 18 -14.34 11.41 -50.05
C ASN A 18 -14.24 10.51 -48.79
N ILE A 19 -15.20 9.59 -48.61
CA ILE A 19 -15.36 8.77 -47.40
C ILE A 19 -14.10 7.95 -47.05
N GLY A 20 -13.39 7.39 -48.04
CA GLY A 20 -12.19 6.59 -47.78
C GLY A 20 -11.06 7.40 -47.14
N PHE A 21 -10.75 8.58 -47.69
CA PHE A 21 -9.74 9.49 -47.14
C PHE A 21 -10.16 10.02 -45.76
N ALA A 22 -11.42 10.42 -45.61
CA ALA A 22 -11.96 10.89 -44.34
C ALA A 22 -11.88 9.81 -43.24
N ALA A 23 -12.20 8.55 -43.58
CA ALA A 23 -12.13 7.43 -42.65
C ALA A 23 -10.70 7.16 -42.18
N VAL A 24 -9.72 7.12 -43.10
CA VAL A 24 -8.31 6.94 -42.74
C VAL A 24 -7.83 8.08 -41.84
N ALA A 25 -8.12 9.34 -42.19
CA ALA A 25 -7.74 10.49 -41.38
C ALA A 25 -8.35 10.46 -39.96
N LEU A 26 -9.63 10.09 -39.85
CA LEU A 26 -10.30 9.94 -38.55
C LEU A 26 -9.72 8.80 -37.71
N ILE A 27 -9.43 7.64 -38.32
CA ILE A 27 -8.83 6.50 -37.62
C ILE A 27 -7.44 6.87 -37.12
N THR A 28 -6.61 7.49 -37.96
CA THR A 28 -5.26 7.91 -37.56
C THR A 28 -5.31 8.93 -36.42
N LEU A 29 -6.21 9.91 -36.49
CA LEU A 29 -6.38 10.90 -35.43
C LEU A 29 -6.91 10.25 -34.13
N ALA A 30 -7.89 9.36 -34.23
CA ALA A 30 -8.44 8.64 -33.09
C ALA A 30 -7.39 7.74 -32.42
N LEU A 31 -6.55 7.06 -33.21
CA LEU A 31 -5.45 6.24 -32.69
C LEU A 31 -4.40 7.11 -32.00
N GLY A 32 -4.01 8.24 -32.59
CA GLY A 32 -3.06 9.18 -31.97
C GLY A 32 -3.57 9.71 -30.63
N ILE A 33 -4.79 10.24 -30.60
CA ILE A 33 -5.42 10.76 -29.38
C ILE A 33 -5.60 9.63 -28.35
N GLY A 34 -6.08 8.48 -28.77
CA GLY A 34 -6.32 7.32 -27.91
C GLY A 34 -5.04 6.80 -27.26
N ALA A 35 -3.96 6.66 -28.04
CA ALA A 35 -2.66 6.23 -27.56
C ALA A 35 -2.07 7.24 -26.56
N SER A 36 -2.06 8.54 -26.89
CA SER A 36 -1.57 9.58 -25.97
C SER A 36 -2.40 9.64 -24.68
N THR A 37 -3.72 9.52 -24.78
CA THR A 37 -4.61 9.52 -23.61
C THR A 37 -4.41 8.28 -22.74
N ALA A 38 -4.23 7.10 -23.34
CA ALA A 38 -3.97 5.86 -22.61
C ALA A 38 -2.63 5.92 -21.87
N ILE A 39 -1.55 6.37 -22.53
CA ILE A 39 -0.24 6.55 -21.90
C ILE A 39 -0.35 7.55 -20.75
N PHE A 40 -0.95 8.72 -20.97
CA PHE A 40 -1.12 9.72 -19.93
C PHE A 40 -1.95 9.19 -18.75
N SER A 41 -2.99 8.39 -19.00
CA SER A 41 -3.82 7.80 -17.94
C SER A 41 -3.03 6.84 -17.06
N VAL A 42 -2.15 6.02 -17.66
CA VAL A 42 -1.24 5.12 -16.90
C VAL A 42 -0.21 5.93 -16.12
N VAL A 43 0.44 6.90 -16.78
CA VAL A 43 1.41 7.80 -16.13
C VAL A 43 0.77 8.54 -14.97
N TYR A 44 -0.42 9.10 -15.17
CA TYR A 44 -1.13 9.84 -14.15
C TYR A 44 -1.54 8.93 -13.00
N GLY A 45 -2.13 7.76 -13.29
CA GLY A 45 -2.58 6.81 -12.27
C GLY A 45 -1.45 6.22 -11.43
N VAL A 46 -0.26 6.04 -12.00
CA VAL A 46 0.88 5.39 -11.33
C VAL A 46 1.90 6.37 -10.76
N LEU A 47 2.26 7.42 -11.51
CA LEU A 47 3.34 8.34 -11.11
C LEU A 47 2.83 9.62 -10.45
N LEU A 48 1.73 10.19 -10.96
CA LEU A 48 1.33 11.57 -10.62
C LEU A 48 0.16 11.66 -9.64
N ARG A 49 -0.65 10.60 -9.51
CA ARG A 49 -1.76 10.58 -8.58
C ARG A 49 -1.19 10.58 -7.16
N PRO A 50 -1.42 11.64 -6.37
CA PRO A 50 -0.98 11.66 -5.00
C PRO A 50 -1.65 10.50 -4.27
N LEU A 51 -0.88 9.81 -3.43
CA LEU A 51 -1.44 8.76 -2.58
C LEU A 51 -2.61 9.35 -1.78
N PRO A 52 -3.73 8.62 -1.58
CA PRO A 52 -4.90 9.11 -0.88
C PRO A 52 -4.69 9.17 0.65
N TYR A 53 -3.48 9.55 1.08
CA TYR A 53 -3.09 9.72 2.47
C TYR A 53 -2.77 11.18 2.71
N GLU A 54 -3.08 11.67 3.91
CA GLU A 54 -2.65 12.99 4.32
C GLU A 54 -1.11 13.08 4.38
N ASN A 55 -0.55 14.16 3.83
CA ASN A 55 0.90 14.41 3.77
C ASN A 55 1.68 13.16 3.28
N PRO A 56 1.45 12.71 2.02
CA PRO A 56 2.00 11.45 1.53
C PRO A 56 3.52 11.47 1.38
N ASP A 57 4.13 12.65 1.24
CA ASP A 57 5.59 12.83 1.12
C ASP A 57 6.38 12.41 2.37
N GLN A 58 5.70 12.28 3.51
CA GLN A 58 6.26 11.82 4.78
C GLN A 58 6.19 10.30 4.94
N ILE A 59 5.47 9.61 4.07
CA ILE A 59 5.29 8.16 4.16
C ILE A 59 6.42 7.50 3.39
N VAL A 60 7.17 6.66 4.10
CA VAL A 60 8.35 5.99 3.57
C VAL A 60 8.25 4.49 3.81
N ARG A 61 8.86 3.73 2.90
CA ARG A 61 9.08 2.30 3.02
C ARG A 61 10.54 2.07 3.39
N LEU A 62 10.75 1.12 4.29
CA LEU A 62 12.07 0.76 4.76
C LEU A 62 12.39 -0.68 4.34
N TRP A 63 13.64 -0.91 4.00
CA TRP A 63 14.19 -2.23 3.69
C TRP A 63 15.52 -2.39 4.43
N GLU A 64 15.79 -3.60 4.93
CA GLU A 64 17.16 -3.94 5.34
C GLU A 64 18.06 -3.97 4.09
N ALA A 65 19.30 -3.53 4.22
CA ALA A 65 20.30 -3.64 3.17
C ALA A 65 21.53 -4.40 3.69
N ASN A 66 21.98 -5.39 2.93
CA ASN A 66 23.25 -6.09 3.22
C ASN A 66 24.46 -5.35 2.63
N SER A 67 25.65 -5.91 2.81
CA SER A 67 26.92 -5.30 2.36
C SER A 67 26.99 -5.05 0.85
N ASN A 68 26.17 -5.76 0.06
CA ASN A 68 26.09 -5.61 -1.40
C ASN A 68 24.96 -4.66 -1.82
N TRP A 69 24.36 -3.91 -0.88
CA TRP A 69 23.19 -3.06 -1.11
C TRP A 69 21.96 -3.81 -1.63
N GLN A 70 21.89 -5.13 -1.41
CA GLN A 70 20.69 -5.90 -1.71
C GLN A 70 19.62 -5.59 -0.66
N ARG A 71 18.44 -5.17 -1.13
CA ARG A 71 17.29 -4.89 -0.28
C ARG A 71 16.62 -6.19 0.14
N MET A 72 16.30 -6.28 1.42
CA MET A 72 15.64 -7.41 2.05
C MET A 72 14.54 -6.88 2.96
N ASN A 73 13.51 -7.69 3.14
CA ASN A 73 12.50 -7.42 4.16
C ASN A 73 13.14 -7.42 5.56
N PHE A 74 12.45 -6.82 6.51
CA PHE A 74 12.88 -6.81 7.90
C PHE A 74 12.68 -8.17 8.57
N ALA A 75 13.66 -8.52 9.40
CA ALA A 75 13.47 -9.53 10.42
C ALA A 75 12.84 -8.90 11.67
N ASP A 76 12.00 -9.67 12.37
CA ASP A 76 11.25 -9.20 13.55
C ASP A 76 12.13 -8.51 14.62
N PRO A 77 13.27 -9.09 15.06
CA PRO A 77 14.07 -8.45 16.10
C PRO A 77 14.77 -7.18 15.60
N ASN A 78 15.16 -7.14 14.32
CA ASN A 78 15.82 -5.97 13.73
C ASN A 78 14.84 -4.79 13.63
N PHE A 79 13.59 -5.06 13.24
CA PHE A 79 12.53 -4.03 13.23
C PHE A 79 12.28 -3.49 14.65
N GLU A 80 12.19 -4.36 15.65
CA GLU A 80 11.98 -3.94 17.03
C GLU A 80 13.10 -3.03 17.55
N ASP A 81 14.36 -3.37 17.25
CA ASP A 81 15.50 -2.53 17.61
C ASP A 81 15.47 -1.17 16.90
N ILE A 82 15.18 -1.16 15.60
CA ILE A 82 15.05 0.08 14.82
C ILE A 82 13.89 0.93 15.36
N ARG A 83 12.75 0.32 15.67
CA ARG A 83 11.60 1.02 16.25
C ARG A 83 11.91 1.60 17.63
N ALA A 84 12.66 0.88 18.46
CA ALA A 84 13.01 1.33 19.80
C ALA A 84 14.06 2.46 19.80
N GLN A 85 14.98 2.46 18.83
CA GLN A 85 16.11 3.38 18.78
C GLN A 85 15.90 4.59 17.85
N SER A 86 14.94 4.53 16.92
CA SER A 86 14.69 5.62 15.98
C SER A 86 13.82 6.74 16.56
N HIS A 87 14.16 7.97 16.20
CA HIS A 87 13.48 9.18 16.63
C HIS A 87 12.92 9.98 15.44
N SER A 88 13.36 9.72 14.22
CA SER A 88 12.88 10.35 12.98
C SER A 88 11.40 10.12 12.66
N PHE A 89 10.77 9.10 13.25
CA PHE A 89 9.44 8.65 12.90
C PHE A 89 8.38 9.09 13.91
N GLN A 90 7.22 9.52 13.40
CA GLN A 90 6.00 9.71 14.18
C GLN A 90 5.32 8.35 14.44
N ALA A 91 5.38 7.46 13.45
CA ALA A 91 4.82 6.12 13.49
C ALA A 91 5.71 5.21 12.64
N LEU A 92 5.96 4.00 13.12
CA LEU A 92 6.74 2.99 12.41
C LEU A 92 6.10 1.62 12.63
N ALA A 93 5.72 0.97 11.55
CA ALA A 93 4.96 -0.26 11.57
C ALA A 93 5.51 -1.28 10.57
N GLU A 94 5.66 -2.52 11.04
CA GLU A 94 5.85 -3.67 10.19
C GLU A 94 4.50 -4.27 9.79
N PHE A 95 4.46 -4.88 8.62
CA PHE A 95 3.31 -5.58 8.11
C PHE A 95 3.71 -6.66 7.11
N SER A 96 2.80 -7.58 6.85
CA SER A 96 2.91 -8.55 5.75
C SER A 96 1.53 -8.77 5.16
N ALA A 97 1.51 -9.10 3.87
CA ALA A 97 0.29 -9.38 3.14
C ALA A 97 0.36 -10.79 2.56
N GLY A 98 -0.79 -11.46 2.53
CA GLY A 98 -0.90 -12.80 2.00
C GLY A 98 -2.35 -13.12 1.64
N THR A 99 -2.56 -14.16 0.86
CA THR A 99 -3.92 -14.61 0.54
C THR A 99 -4.30 -15.76 1.46
N GLU A 100 -5.37 -15.57 2.23
CA GLU A 100 -5.85 -16.57 3.19
C GLU A 100 -7.31 -16.94 2.97
N SER A 101 -7.69 -18.09 3.52
CA SER A 101 -9.10 -18.48 3.59
C SER A 101 -9.76 -17.82 4.80
N VAL A 102 -10.79 -17.02 4.53
CA VAL A 102 -11.60 -16.35 5.55
C VAL A 102 -13.01 -16.93 5.50
N LEU A 103 -13.46 -17.50 6.62
CA LEU A 103 -14.80 -18.05 6.77
C LEU A 103 -15.70 -17.05 7.50
N ALA A 104 -16.79 -16.62 6.87
CA ALA A 104 -17.85 -15.82 7.47
C ALA A 104 -19.12 -16.67 7.57
N GLY A 105 -19.43 -17.17 8.77
CA GLY A 105 -20.52 -18.14 8.96
C GLY A 105 -20.22 -19.45 8.21
N ALA A 106 -21.06 -19.79 7.24
CA ALA A 106 -20.87 -20.98 6.39
C ALA A 106 -20.11 -20.71 5.08
N THR A 107 -19.79 -19.45 4.78
CA THR A 107 -19.18 -19.05 3.51
C THR A 107 -17.67 -18.87 3.64
N ALA A 108 -16.91 -19.73 2.98
CA ALA A 108 -15.45 -19.60 2.89
C ALA A 108 -15.08 -18.80 1.63
N THR A 109 -14.21 -17.81 1.79
CA THR A 109 -13.70 -17.02 0.66
C THR A 109 -12.20 -16.83 0.81
N ARG A 110 -11.47 -17.02 -0.29
CA ARG A 110 -10.04 -16.77 -0.35
C ARG A 110 -9.82 -15.30 -0.68
N VAL A 111 -9.30 -14.53 0.26
CA VAL A 111 -9.11 -13.08 0.11
C VAL A 111 -7.70 -12.65 0.56
N PRO A 112 -7.17 -11.56 0.00
CA PRO A 112 -5.97 -10.93 0.55
C PRO A 112 -6.24 -10.42 1.96
N ILE A 113 -5.36 -10.80 2.89
CA ILE A 113 -5.33 -10.32 4.26
C ILE A 113 -3.99 -9.67 4.55
N ALA A 114 -3.94 -8.82 5.57
CA ALA A 114 -2.70 -8.24 6.06
C ALA A 114 -2.56 -8.42 7.57
N PHE A 115 -1.35 -8.71 8.01
CA PHE A 115 -0.93 -8.58 9.40
C PHE A 115 -0.27 -7.24 9.55
N ALA A 116 -0.76 -6.40 10.45
CA ALA A 116 -0.27 -5.05 10.66
C ALA A 116 0.04 -4.82 12.15
N SER A 117 1.24 -4.36 12.43
CA SER A 117 1.66 -4.02 13.80
C SER A 117 0.98 -2.74 14.28
N LYS A 118 1.17 -2.46 15.57
CA LYS A 118 0.80 -1.17 16.15
C LYS A 118 1.38 -0.03 15.30
N ASP A 119 0.71 1.10 15.30
CA ASP A 119 1.05 2.30 14.54
C ASP A 119 0.83 2.25 13.01
N PHE A 120 0.43 1.10 12.45
CA PHE A 120 0.19 0.99 10.99
C PHE A 120 -0.89 1.97 10.49
N PHE A 121 -2.08 1.92 11.09
CA PHE A 121 -3.20 2.78 10.68
C PHE A 121 -3.00 4.24 11.09
N SER A 122 -2.39 4.51 12.24
CA SER A 122 -2.09 5.88 12.67
C SER A 122 -1.02 6.52 11.79
N GLY A 123 -0.01 5.76 11.35
CA GLY A 123 0.99 6.17 10.38
C GLY A 123 0.39 6.49 9.02
N LEU A 124 -0.60 5.71 8.56
CA LEU A 124 -1.34 6.01 7.33
C LEU A 124 -2.44 7.07 7.52
N ARG A 125 -2.74 7.44 8.78
CA ARG A 125 -3.87 8.28 9.20
C ARG A 125 -5.22 7.79 8.68
N VAL A 126 -5.42 6.47 8.75
CA VAL A 126 -6.65 5.81 8.32
C VAL A 126 -7.47 5.47 9.55
N GLN A 127 -8.75 5.83 9.53
CA GLN A 127 -9.69 5.56 10.61
C GLN A 127 -10.89 4.76 10.07
N PRO A 128 -11.44 3.81 10.84
CA PRO A 128 -12.66 3.11 10.47
C PRO A 128 -13.84 4.06 10.31
N VAL A 129 -14.67 3.82 9.29
CA VAL A 129 -15.94 4.55 9.07
C VAL A 129 -17.09 4.00 9.91
N LEU A 130 -16.92 2.78 10.44
CA LEU A 130 -17.84 2.10 11.33
C LEU A 130 -17.03 1.31 12.37
N GLY A 131 -17.51 1.28 13.62
CA GLY A 131 -16.84 0.58 14.71
C GLY A 131 -15.64 1.37 15.25
N ARG A 132 -14.54 0.67 15.53
CA ARG A 132 -13.32 1.26 16.10
C ARG A 132 -12.06 0.62 15.54
N GLY A 133 -10.92 1.30 15.74
CA GLY A 133 -9.59 0.72 15.53
C GLY A 133 -9.19 -0.26 16.63
N PHE A 134 -8.02 -0.85 16.47
CA PHE A 134 -7.44 -1.76 17.47
C PHE A 134 -7.11 -1.04 18.77
N ALA A 135 -7.39 -1.70 19.88
CA ALA A 135 -7.00 -1.27 21.22
C ALA A 135 -5.57 -1.73 21.55
N PRO A 136 -4.85 -1.06 22.47
CA PRO A 136 -3.49 -1.46 22.84
C PRO A 136 -3.36 -2.92 23.32
N GLN A 137 -4.38 -3.49 23.94
CA GLN A 137 -4.41 -4.87 24.42
C GLN A 137 -4.58 -5.90 23.29
N GLU A 138 -5.09 -5.48 22.13
CA GLU A 138 -5.24 -6.32 20.92
C GLU A 138 -3.92 -6.39 20.12
N HIS A 139 -3.02 -5.42 20.33
CA HIS A 139 -1.64 -5.41 19.81
C HIS A 139 -0.66 -6.06 20.80
N GLN A 140 -1.03 -7.19 21.38
CA GLN A 140 -0.19 -7.96 22.30
C GLN A 140 -0.24 -9.44 21.97
N PHE A 141 0.83 -10.16 22.31
CA PHE A 141 0.87 -11.60 22.17
C PHE A 141 -0.25 -12.26 22.98
N GLY A 142 -1.04 -13.11 22.32
CA GLY A 142 -2.22 -13.73 22.93
C GLY A 142 -3.38 -12.77 23.21
N GLY A 143 -3.34 -11.53 22.69
CA GLY A 143 -4.45 -10.60 22.73
C GLY A 143 -5.72 -11.16 22.10
N ALA A 144 -6.86 -10.54 22.40
CA ALA A 144 -8.14 -10.96 21.83
C ALA A 144 -8.07 -10.91 20.28
N PRO A 145 -8.38 -12.01 19.56
CA PRO A 145 -8.32 -12.00 18.10
C PRO A 145 -9.39 -11.07 17.53
N THR A 146 -8.93 -9.95 16.95
CA THR A 146 -9.79 -8.95 16.32
C THR A 146 -9.33 -8.63 14.91
N ALA A 147 -10.27 -8.15 14.07
CA ALA A 147 -9.98 -7.74 12.71
C ALA A 147 -10.70 -6.44 12.33
N LEU A 148 -10.04 -5.70 11.45
CA LEU A 148 -10.66 -4.65 10.63
C LEU A 148 -10.92 -5.22 9.24
N VAL A 149 -12.01 -4.79 8.62
CA VAL A 149 -12.37 -5.25 7.27
C VAL A 149 -12.52 -4.07 6.31
N GLY A 150 -12.25 -4.30 5.04
CA GLY A 150 -12.40 -3.31 3.99
C GLY A 150 -13.87 -3.08 3.70
N TYR A 151 -14.21 -1.87 3.25
CA TYR A 151 -15.60 -1.51 2.94
C TYR A 151 -16.26 -2.47 1.92
N GLY A 152 -15.51 -2.87 0.89
CA GLY A 152 -15.98 -3.81 -0.13
C GLY A 152 -16.29 -5.19 0.45
N TYR A 153 -15.40 -5.73 1.28
CA TYR A 153 -15.60 -7.01 1.96
C TYR A 153 -16.82 -6.98 2.89
N TRP A 154 -16.94 -5.91 3.68
CA TRP A 154 -18.09 -5.70 4.56
C TRP A 154 -19.42 -5.65 3.81
N LYS A 155 -19.49 -4.94 2.67
CA LYS A 155 -20.69 -4.89 1.84
C LYS A 155 -21.02 -6.23 1.20
N GLN A 156 -20.02 -6.87 0.60
CA GLN A 156 -20.23 -8.06 -0.24
C GLN A 156 -20.45 -9.34 0.58
N PHE A 157 -19.63 -9.57 1.61
CA PHE A 157 -19.59 -10.85 2.34
C PHE A 157 -20.25 -10.77 3.71
N LEU A 158 -20.32 -9.59 4.33
CA LEU A 158 -20.90 -9.39 5.66
C LEU A 158 -22.30 -8.75 5.61
N GLY A 159 -22.83 -8.52 4.40
CA GLY A 159 -24.17 -7.98 4.18
C GLY A 159 -24.34 -6.51 4.57
N GLY A 160 -23.25 -5.78 4.81
CA GLY A 160 -23.31 -4.35 5.15
C GLY A 160 -24.00 -4.05 6.48
N LYS A 161 -23.99 -4.98 7.44
CA LYS A 161 -24.62 -4.80 8.76
C LYS A 161 -23.89 -3.73 9.58
N SER A 162 -24.64 -2.82 10.21
CA SER A 162 -24.10 -1.78 11.08
C SER A 162 -23.64 -2.30 12.44
N ASP A 163 -24.30 -3.34 12.97
CA ASP A 163 -23.88 -4.01 14.20
C ASP A 163 -22.80 -5.06 13.90
N LEU A 164 -21.58 -4.76 14.35
CA LEU A 164 -20.42 -5.63 14.20
C LEU A 164 -20.26 -6.62 15.37
N SER A 165 -20.98 -6.45 16.47
CA SER A 165 -20.75 -7.17 17.74
C SER A 165 -20.84 -8.70 17.61
N GLN A 166 -21.71 -9.17 16.72
CA GLN A 166 -21.96 -10.59 16.43
C GLN A 166 -21.17 -11.11 15.23
N ILE A 167 -20.40 -10.26 14.54
CA ILE A 167 -19.66 -10.67 13.36
C ILE A 167 -18.35 -11.33 13.81
N ARG A 168 -18.21 -12.60 13.45
CA ARG A 168 -17.02 -13.42 13.66
C ARG A 168 -16.56 -13.99 12.33
N LEU A 169 -15.26 -13.92 12.10
CA LEU A 169 -14.57 -14.59 11.00
C LEU A 169 -13.78 -15.76 11.56
N THR A 170 -13.61 -16.84 10.80
CA THR A 170 -12.58 -17.84 11.10
C THR A 170 -11.43 -17.65 10.14
N ILE A 171 -10.25 -17.33 10.68
CA ILE A 171 -9.02 -17.04 9.93
C ILE A 171 -7.90 -17.81 10.62
N LEU A 172 -7.11 -18.58 9.87
CA LEU A 172 -6.03 -19.43 10.43
C LEU A 172 -6.49 -20.31 11.60
N LYS A 173 -7.72 -20.85 11.53
CA LYS A 173 -8.37 -21.66 12.59
C LYS A 173 -8.71 -20.89 13.88
N HIS A 174 -8.55 -19.57 13.91
CA HIS A 174 -8.94 -18.72 15.04
C HIS A 174 -10.27 -18.03 14.74
N SER A 175 -11.14 -17.92 15.76
CA SER A 175 -12.33 -17.08 15.69
C SER A 175 -11.96 -15.63 16.01
N VAL A 176 -12.18 -14.73 15.04
CA VAL A 176 -11.74 -13.35 15.05
C VAL A 176 -12.95 -12.43 15.03
N SER A 177 -13.00 -11.46 15.96
CA SER A 177 -14.10 -10.49 16.03
C SER A 177 -13.86 -9.33 15.07
N VAL A 178 -14.84 -9.03 14.22
CA VAL A 178 -14.78 -7.81 13.38
C VAL A 178 -15.14 -6.62 14.25
N ILE A 179 -14.23 -5.67 14.41
CA ILE A 179 -14.39 -4.53 15.32
C ILE A 179 -14.55 -3.19 14.59
N GLY A 180 -14.26 -3.15 13.28
CA GLY A 180 -14.38 -1.94 12.48
C GLY A 180 -14.32 -2.19 10.98
N VAL A 181 -14.84 -1.22 10.23
CA VAL A 181 -14.83 -1.20 8.76
C VAL A 181 -14.04 0.00 8.28
N LEU A 182 -13.03 -0.25 7.45
CA LEU A 182 -12.17 0.78 6.88
C LEU A 182 -12.87 1.57 5.75
N PRO A 183 -12.41 2.78 5.43
CA PRO A 183 -13.02 3.61 4.39
C PRO A 183 -13.06 2.94 3.01
N PRO A 184 -14.02 3.31 2.15
CA PRO A 184 -14.03 2.90 0.76
C PRO A 184 -12.69 3.22 0.06
N GLY A 185 -12.16 2.26 -0.69
CA GLY A 185 -10.92 2.43 -1.45
C GLY A 185 -9.64 2.25 -0.64
N PHE A 186 -9.70 2.04 0.67
CA PHE A 186 -8.54 1.60 1.43
C PHE A 186 -8.35 0.08 1.29
N ASP A 187 -7.25 -0.31 0.66
CA ASP A 187 -6.90 -1.70 0.37
C ASP A 187 -5.38 -1.96 0.47
N PHE A 188 -4.64 -1.07 1.12
CA PHE A 188 -3.20 -1.25 1.35
C PHE A 188 -2.95 -2.13 2.59
N PRO A 189 -2.00 -3.07 2.56
CA PRO A 189 -1.12 -3.46 1.45
C PRO A 189 -1.78 -4.46 0.48
N ASP A 190 -1.28 -4.55 -0.75
CA ASP A 190 -1.59 -5.62 -1.73
C ASP A 190 -3.08 -6.00 -1.88
N HIS A 191 -3.95 -4.99 -1.97
CA HIS A 191 -5.41 -5.15 -2.05
C HIS A 191 -6.03 -5.94 -0.88
N ALA A 192 -5.43 -5.82 0.31
CA ALA A 192 -5.93 -6.40 1.55
C ALA A 192 -7.41 -6.04 1.76
N GLN A 193 -8.16 -7.05 2.22
CA GLN A 193 -9.58 -6.92 2.54
C GLN A 193 -9.87 -7.13 4.02
N VAL A 194 -8.94 -7.75 4.74
CA VAL A 194 -9.02 -8.00 6.18
C VAL A 194 -7.65 -7.74 6.80
N TRP A 195 -7.62 -7.02 7.91
CA TRP A 195 -6.41 -6.71 8.66
C TRP A 195 -6.50 -7.30 10.05
N LEU A 196 -5.45 -7.96 10.50
CA LEU A 196 -5.29 -8.50 11.85
C LEU A 196 -4.07 -7.86 12.52
N PRO A 197 -4.08 -7.69 13.85
CA PRO A 197 -2.89 -7.26 14.58
C PRO A 197 -1.78 -8.28 14.36
N ARG A 198 -0.62 -7.80 13.92
CA ARG A 198 0.60 -8.60 13.80
C ARG A 198 0.87 -9.30 15.14
N GLU A 199 0.77 -8.56 16.25
CA GLU A 199 1.20 -8.99 17.58
C GLU A 199 0.43 -10.19 18.14
N LEU A 200 -0.65 -10.64 17.50
CA LEU A 200 -1.38 -11.85 17.92
C LEU A 200 -0.49 -13.10 17.94
N TRP A 201 0.50 -13.18 17.04
CA TRP A 201 1.41 -14.32 16.95
C TRP A 201 2.81 -14.01 17.49
N GLU A 202 3.48 -15.09 17.91
CA GLU A 202 4.83 -15.02 18.46
C GLU A 202 5.81 -14.44 17.42
N ARG A 203 6.71 -13.57 17.87
CA ARG A 203 7.75 -13.02 16.99
C ARG A 203 8.71 -14.13 16.61
N TYR A 204 9.13 -14.20 15.36
CA TYR A 204 10.18 -15.14 14.98
C TYR A 204 11.54 -14.61 15.45
N PRO A 205 12.30 -15.32 16.30
CA PRO A 205 13.48 -14.76 16.96
C PRO A 205 14.70 -14.62 16.04
N SER A 206 14.62 -15.11 14.81
CA SER A 206 15.74 -15.02 13.85
C SER A 206 15.84 -13.63 13.24
N ARG A 207 17.05 -13.08 13.28
CA ARG A 207 17.45 -11.80 12.66
C ARG A 207 17.78 -11.89 11.16
N THR A 208 17.62 -13.07 10.56
CA THR A 208 17.89 -13.35 9.13
C THR A 208 16.66 -13.89 8.39
N ALA A 209 15.49 -13.82 9.01
CA ALA A 209 14.28 -14.40 8.45
C ALA A 209 13.57 -13.51 7.42
N HIS A 210 13.84 -12.19 7.41
CA HIS A 210 13.38 -11.24 6.39
C HIS A 210 11.90 -11.41 5.95
N ASN A 211 10.98 -11.47 6.92
CA ASN A 211 9.58 -11.80 6.67
C ASN A 211 8.66 -10.57 6.57
N TRP A 212 9.12 -9.40 6.97
CA TRP A 212 8.25 -8.25 7.21
C TRP A 212 8.58 -7.05 6.33
N GLN A 213 7.55 -6.44 5.76
CA GLN A 213 7.67 -5.12 5.13
C GLN A 213 7.50 -4.05 6.18
N VAL A 214 8.14 -2.88 5.98
CA VAL A 214 8.08 -1.79 6.97
C VAL A 214 7.66 -0.50 6.29
N ILE A 215 6.73 0.20 6.95
CA ILE A 215 6.27 1.54 6.60
C ILE A 215 6.48 2.47 7.78
N GLY A 216 6.92 3.69 7.49
CA GLY A 216 7.10 4.74 8.48
C GLY A 216 6.46 6.04 8.02
N ARG A 217 5.99 6.83 8.97
CA ARG A 217 5.69 8.25 8.77
C ARG A 217 6.78 9.08 9.42
N LEU A 218 7.51 9.84 8.62
CA LEU A 218 8.49 10.82 9.08
C LEU A 218 7.80 11.94 9.87
N ARG A 219 8.50 12.48 10.86
CA ARG A 219 8.08 13.73 11.53
C ARG A 219 8.17 14.91 10.55
N ASN A 220 7.39 15.96 10.81
CA ASN A 220 7.22 17.09 9.89
C ASN A 220 8.52 17.77 9.42
N GLU A 221 9.56 17.76 10.26
CA GLU A 221 10.83 18.46 10.01
C GLU A 221 11.97 17.51 9.61
N VAL A 222 11.69 16.21 9.49
CA VAL A 222 12.71 15.21 9.20
C VAL A 222 12.72 14.88 7.72
N THR A 223 13.86 15.09 7.07
CA THR A 223 14.07 14.71 5.68
C THR A 223 14.37 13.20 5.55
N PRO A 224 14.05 12.58 4.40
CA PRO A 224 14.44 11.20 4.12
C PRO A 224 15.93 10.93 4.32
N THR A 225 16.80 11.89 3.97
CA THR A 225 18.25 11.79 4.14
C THR A 225 18.67 11.78 5.61
N GLN A 226 18.05 12.62 6.45
CA GLN A 226 18.31 12.61 7.90
C GLN A 226 17.85 11.30 8.53
N ALA A 227 16.65 10.83 8.19
CA ALA A 227 16.14 9.55 8.66
C ALA A 227 17.03 8.38 8.24
N HIS A 228 17.50 8.36 6.99
CA HIS A 228 18.45 7.36 6.53
C HIS A 228 19.76 7.39 7.32
N ALA A 229 20.34 8.57 7.56
CA ALA A 229 21.58 8.69 8.32
C ALA A 229 21.45 8.17 9.76
N GLU A 230 20.33 8.44 10.43
CA GLU A 230 20.01 7.87 11.74
C GLU A 230 19.90 6.34 11.67
N LEU A 231 19.11 5.82 10.73
CA LEU A 231 18.89 4.38 10.57
C LEU A 231 20.18 3.62 10.22
N ALA A 232 21.05 4.20 9.39
CA ALA A 232 22.36 3.64 9.05
C ALA A 232 23.24 3.52 10.29
N SER A 233 23.23 4.53 11.18
CA SER A 233 23.96 4.49 12.44
C SER A 233 23.47 3.35 13.34
N ILE A 234 22.15 3.20 13.49
CA ILE A 234 21.55 2.10 14.27
C ILE A 234 21.90 0.75 13.64
N ALA A 235 21.79 0.61 12.31
CA ALA A 235 22.11 -0.62 11.60
C ALA A 235 23.57 -1.05 11.80
N HIS A 236 24.51 -0.10 11.75
CA HIS A 236 25.91 -0.38 12.03
C HIS A 236 26.14 -0.87 13.47
N GLN A 237 25.47 -0.27 14.46
CA GLN A 237 25.55 -0.71 15.86
C GLN A 237 24.99 -2.13 16.01
N LEU A 238 23.82 -2.41 15.44
CA LEU A 238 23.20 -3.74 15.47
C LEU A 238 24.08 -4.78 14.77
N LYS A 239 24.71 -4.43 13.64
CA LYS A 239 25.66 -5.32 12.95
C LYS A 239 26.83 -5.67 13.84
N GLN A 240 27.42 -4.70 14.55
CA GLN A 240 28.53 -4.97 15.47
C GLN A 240 28.10 -5.87 16.63
N GLN A 241 26.90 -5.65 17.18
CA GLN A 241 26.40 -6.39 18.34
C GLN A 241 26.00 -7.83 18.02
N TYR A 242 25.40 -8.08 16.85
CA TYR A 242 24.77 -9.36 16.53
C TYR A 242 25.48 -10.16 15.42
N SER A 243 26.60 -9.67 14.87
CA SER A 243 27.39 -10.43 13.88
C SER A 243 27.87 -11.78 14.45
N PRO A 244 27.83 -12.88 13.68
CA PRO A 244 27.42 -12.99 12.27
C PRO A 244 25.91 -13.24 12.07
N ASN A 245 25.11 -13.25 13.13
CA ASN A 245 23.69 -13.63 13.13
C ASN A 245 22.74 -12.49 12.70
N ILE A 246 23.19 -11.59 11.83
CA ILE A 246 22.40 -10.48 11.29
C ILE A 246 22.94 -10.13 9.91
N ASP A 247 22.07 -10.06 8.91
CA ASP A 247 22.47 -9.75 7.53
C ASP A 247 22.49 -8.24 7.25
N MET A 248 21.63 -7.49 7.94
CA MET A 248 21.52 -6.03 7.82
C MET A 248 22.83 -5.32 8.18
N THR A 249 23.32 -4.50 7.26
CA THR A 249 24.45 -3.58 7.44
C THR A 249 24.06 -2.12 7.28
N ASP A 250 22.94 -1.84 6.60
CA ASP A 250 22.36 -0.53 6.38
C ASP A 250 20.83 -0.65 6.24
N VAL A 251 20.11 0.47 6.14
CA VAL A 251 18.65 0.51 5.92
C VAL A 251 18.34 1.39 4.72
N ALA A 252 17.80 0.80 3.66
CA ALA A 252 17.31 1.57 2.53
C ALA A 252 15.94 2.20 2.85
N LEU A 253 15.79 3.48 2.50
CA LEU A 253 14.58 4.28 2.76
C LEU A 253 14.12 4.95 1.47
N LEU A 254 12.86 4.75 1.11
CA LEU A 254 12.24 5.33 -0.09
C LEU A 254 10.89 5.93 0.26
N ARG A 255 10.48 7.01 -0.42
CA ARG A 255 9.09 7.47 -0.31
C ARG A 255 8.17 6.41 -0.90
N LEU A 256 7.01 6.21 -0.27
CA LEU A 256 6.05 5.19 -0.70
C LEU A 256 5.60 5.41 -2.16
N GLN A 257 5.43 6.67 -2.58
CA GLN A 257 5.10 7.00 -3.96
C GLN A 257 6.20 6.58 -4.95
N ASP A 258 7.47 6.83 -4.62
CA ASP A 258 8.60 6.46 -5.47
C ASP A 258 8.73 4.93 -5.60
N GLU A 259 8.41 4.19 -4.53
CA GLU A 259 8.41 2.72 -4.54
C GLU A 259 7.30 2.15 -5.43
N LEU A 260 6.06 2.63 -5.28
CA LEU A 260 4.94 2.19 -6.13
C LEU A 260 5.16 2.51 -7.61
N ALA A 261 5.84 3.63 -7.89
CA ALA A 261 6.21 4.06 -9.23
C ALA A 261 7.38 3.26 -9.84
N SER A 262 8.24 2.66 -9.01
CA SER A 262 9.53 2.09 -9.43
C SER A 262 9.43 1.02 -10.54
N PRO A 263 8.49 0.05 -10.51
CA PRO A 263 8.38 -0.98 -11.54
C PRO A 263 7.97 -0.43 -12.91
N VAL A 264 7.23 0.68 -12.94
CA VAL A 264 6.60 1.20 -14.16
C VAL A 264 7.46 2.27 -14.84
N ARG A 265 8.39 2.88 -14.08
CA ARG A 265 9.28 3.94 -14.57
C ARG A 265 10.10 3.56 -15.81
N PRO A 266 10.75 2.37 -15.89
CA PRO A 266 11.51 1.99 -17.08
C PRO A 266 10.64 1.83 -18.32
N ALA A 267 9.45 1.21 -18.18
CA ALA A 267 8.50 1.05 -19.28
C ALA A 267 8.00 2.40 -19.79
N LEU A 268 7.83 3.38 -18.89
CA LEU A 268 7.45 4.74 -19.26
C LEU A 268 8.58 5.52 -19.94
N ILE A 269 9.84 5.33 -19.53
CA ILE A 269 11.00 5.96 -20.20
C ILE A 269 11.13 5.48 -21.65
N VAL A 270 10.78 4.22 -21.96
CA VAL A 270 10.82 3.69 -23.33
C VAL A 270 9.69 4.25 -24.22
N LEU A 271 8.62 4.78 -23.64
CA LEU A 271 7.48 5.35 -24.35
C LEU A 271 7.70 6.81 -24.81
N PHE A 272 8.79 7.46 -24.36
CA PHE A 272 9.20 8.81 -24.76
C PHE A 272 10.46 8.75 -25.63
#